data_AF-A0A1F5LK89-F1
#
_entry.id   AF-A0A1F5LK89-F1
#
_cell.length_a   1.000
_cell.length_b   1.000
_cell.length_c   1.000
_cell.angle_alpha   90.00
_cell.angle_beta   90.00
_cell.angle_gamma   90.00
#
_symmetry.space_group_name_H-M   'P 1'
#
loop_
_entity.id
_entity.type
_entity.pdbx_description
1 polymer ?
#
loop_
_entity_poly.entity_id
_entity_poly.type
_entity_poly.pdbx_seq_one_letter_code
_entity_poly.pdbx_strand_id
1 'polypeptide(L)'
;MTFNVFMTGLLAATAVALPQPHWTRDTESNVEARSSGGGVQIVNNMDTNVYLWSTDSGPGSMQTISSGGGDYSEKWNTNSNGGGISIKMSTTESESSVLQFEYTQDGSTIYWDMSSIDLDSTSDFVKSGFTVQPSDSSCTSVSCAAGDANCKEAYQKPDDVNTNSCSLDAGFTLTLG
;
A
#
# COMPACT_ATOMS: atom_id res chain seq x y z
N MET A 1 62.14 -66.30 6.61
CA MET A 1 61.04 -67.24 6.28
C MET A 1 59.78 -66.76 7.00
N THR A 2 58.60 -67.20 6.54
CA THR A 2 57.21 -66.91 7.00
C THR A 2 56.68 -65.52 6.64
N PHE A 3 55.81 -65.33 5.64
CA PHE A 3 54.47 -65.88 5.27
C PHE A 3 53.37 -64.83 5.57
N ASN A 4 53.07 -64.02 4.56
CA ASN A 4 51.79 -63.80 3.89
C ASN A 4 50.42 -63.87 4.66
N VAL A 5 49.61 -62.83 4.38
CA VAL A 5 48.15 -62.72 4.10
C VAL A 5 47.08 -62.30 5.13
N PHE A 6 46.18 -61.43 4.60
CA PHE A 6 44.75 -61.15 4.82
C PHE A 6 44.32 -60.24 5.99
N MET A 7 43.70 -59.09 5.67
CA MET A 7 42.22 -58.95 5.58
C MET A 7 41.83 -57.52 5.21
N THR A 8 41.08 -57.37 4.12
CA THR A 8 40.38 -56.16 3.72
C THR A 8 39.09 -56.06 4.55
N GLY A 9 38.94 -54.99 5.33
CA GLY A 9 37.71 -54.70 6.07
C GLY A 9 37.14 -53.35 5.66
N LEU A 10 36.03 -53.36 4.90
CA LEU A 10 35.18 -52.19 4.72
C LEU A 10 34.46 -51.89 6.04
N LEU A 11 34.60 -50.66 6.54
CA LEU A 11 33.71 -50.09 7.55
C LEU A 11 32.93 -48.95 6.90
N ALA A 12 31.65 -49.18 6.67
CA ALA A 12 30.68 -48.15 6.34
C ALA A 12 30.43 -47.29 7.59
N ALA A 13 30.81 -46.02 7.53
CA ALA A 13 30.44 -45.05 8.55
C ALA A 13 29.05 -44.50 8.24
N THR A 14 28.05 -44.88 9.04
CA THR A 14 26.76 -44.21 9.05
C THR A 14 26.91 -42.89 9.79
N ALA A 15 26.90 -41.77 9.04
CA ALA A 15 26.83 -40.44 9.62
C ALA A 15 25.41 -40.18 10.12
N VAL A 16 25.24 -40.00 11.44
CA VAL A 16 24.00 -39.51 12.04
C VAL A 16 24.09 -37.99 12.04
N ALA A 17 23.45 -37.35 11.07
CA ALA A 17 23.32 -35.89 11.04
C ALA A 17 22.30 -35.44 12.09
N LEU A 18 22.78 -34.76 13.13
CA LEU A 18 21.93 -34.00 14.05
C LEU A 18 21.45 -32.72 13.33
N PRO A 19 20.18 -32.31 13.48
CA PRO A 19 19.72 -31.05 12.95
C PRO A 19 20.37 -29.91 13.73
N GLN A 20 21.25 -29.15 13.07
CA GLN A 20 21.72 -27.89 13.62
C GLN A 20 20.64 -26.82 13.37
N PRO A 21 20.34 -25.94 14.35
CA PRO A 21 19.51 -24.78 14.08
C PRO A 21 20.27 -23.86 13.13
N HIS A 22 19.83 -23.85 11.87
CA HIS A 22 20.18 -22.82 10.92
C HIS A 22 19.69 -21.47 11.46
N TRP A 23 20.62 -20.60 11.84
CA TRP A 23 20.31 -19.20 12.01
C TRP A 23 20.25 -18.60 10.60
N THR A 24 19.08 -18.66 9.95
CA THR A 24 18.83 -17.78 8.81
C THR A 24 18.71 -16.38 9.39
N ARG A 25 19.74 -15.59 9.13
CA ARG A 25 19.73 -14.16 9.40
C ARG A 25 19.00 -13.52 8.22
N ASP A 26 17.68 -13.70 8.21
CA ASP A 26 16.82 -12.90 7.36
C ASP A 26 16.85 -11.49 7.97
N THR A 27 17.47 -10.57 7.26
CA THR A 27 17.22 -9.14 7.48
C THR A 27 15.77 -8.91 7.07
N GLU A 28 14.86 -9.24 7.97
CA GLU A 28 13.49 -8.79 7.91
C GLU A 28 13.54 -7.27 8.05
N SER A 29 13.26 -6.59 6.94
CA SER A 29 12.72 -5.24 6.99
C SER A 29 11.57 -5.28 7.98
N ASN A 30 11.72 -4.58 9.12
CA ASN A 30 10.65 -4.34 10.09
C ASN A 30 9.57 -3.48 9.42
N VAL A 31 8.82 -4.07 8.49
CA VAL A 31 7.46 -3.66 8.21
C VAL A 31 6.65 -4.55 9.14
N GLU A 32 6.46 -4.08 10.37
CA GLU A 32 5.58 -4.73 11.32
C GLU A 32 4.27 -5.04 10.60
N ALA A 33 3.88 -6.32 10.56
CA ALA A 33 2.60 -6.73 10.02
C ALA A 33 1.51 -5.95 10.78
N ARG A 34 0.95 -4.94 10.12
CA ARG A 34 -0.10 -4.10 10.69
C ARG A 34 -1.25 -5.01 11.09
N SER A 35 -1.59 -4.95 12.38
CA SER A 35 -2.82 -5.44 13.04
C SER A 35 -3.89 -5.92 12.07
N SER A 36 -4.35 -7.17 12.25
CA SER A 36 -5.56 -7.72 11.62
C SER A 36 -6.67 -6.66 11.51
N GLY A 37 -6.91 -6.15 10.31
CA GLY A 37 -7.82 -5.06 10.01
C GLY A 37 -7.28 -4.18 8.87
N GLY A 38 -8.06 -4.07 7.80
CA GLY A 38 -7.70 -3.28 6.63
C GLY A 38 -7.62 -1.78 6.92
N GLY A 39 -7.10 -1.04 5.94
CA GLY A 39 -6.89 0.39 6.00
C GLY A 39 -6.04 0.88 4.84
N VAL A 40 -5.67 2.15 4.87
CA VAL A 40 -4.79 2.75 3.87
C VAL A 40 -3.59 3.40 4.56
N GLN A 41 -2.41 3.13 4.03
CA GLN A 41 -1.19 3.91 4.27
C GLN A 41 -0.94 4.79 3.05
N ILE A 42 -0.62 6.06 3.29
CA ILE A 42 -0.25 7.04 2.28
C ILE A 42 1.20 7.42 2.51
N VAL A 43 2.06 7.19 1.52
CA VAL A 43 3.50 7.47 1.57
C VAL A 43 3.82 8.61 0.60
N ASN A 44 4.49 9.64 1.11
CA ASN A 44 4.87 10.81 0.32
C ASN A 44 6.37 10.78 0.00
N ASN A 45 6.73 10.33 -1.21
CA ASN A 45 8.11 10.37 -1.71
C ASN A 45 8.44 11.67 -2.44
N MET A 46 7.45 12.55 -2.66
CA MET A 46 7.67 13.85 -3.29
C MET A 46 8.54 14.76 -2.40
N ASP A 47 9.13 15.79 -3.02
CA ASP A 47 9.98 16.78 -2.35
C ASP A 47 9.20 17.91 -1.64
N THR A 48 7.87 17.89 -1.73
CA THR A 48 6.95 18.81 -1.05
C THR A 48 6.09 18.09 0.00
N ASN A 49 5.66 18.82 1.03
CA ASN A 49 4.72 18.29 2.01
C ASN A 49 3.36 18.03 1.35
N VAL A 50 2.66 17.01 1.84
CA VAL A 50 1.28 16.74 1.49
C VAL A 50 0.39 17.06 2.67
N TYR A 51 -0.68 17.78 2.42
CA TYR A 51 -1.72 18.10 3.38
C TYR A 51 -2.94 17.25 3.08
N LEU A 52 -3.56 16.65 4.09
CA LEU A 52 -4.71 15.78 3.87
C LEU A 52 -5.84 16.01 4.85
N TRP A 53 -7.04 15.66 4.40
CA TRP A 53 -8.28 15.71 5.17
C TRP A 53 -9.05 14.41 4.91
N SER A 54 -9.30 13.63 5.95
CA SER A 54 -10.24 12.50 5.87
C SER A 54 -11.65 13.03 6.12
N THR A 55 -12.44 13.13 5.06
CA THR A 55 -13.73 13.83 5.05
C THR A 55 -14.88 12.83 4.96
N ASP A 56 -15.85 13.00 5.84
CA ASP A 56 -17.09 12.23 5.89
C ASP A 56 -18.32 13.12 5.60
N SER A 57 -19.31 13.13 6.49
CA SER A 57 -20.37 14.15 6.57
C SER A 57 -19.87 15.59 6.85
N GLY A 58 -18.64 15.75 7.35
CA GLY A 58 -18.00 17.04 7.58
C GLY A 58 -16.51 17.02 7.26
N PRO A 59 -15.87 18.21 7.15
CA PRO A 59 -14.45 18.29 6.86
C PRO A 59 -13.62 17.73 8.03
N GLY A 60 -12.68 16.85 7.71
CA GLY A 60 -11.70 16.33 8.68
C GLY A 60 -10.71 17.41 9.14
N SER A 61 -9.93 17.12 10.18
CA SER A 61 -8.81 18.00 10.57
C SER A 61 -7.61 17.79 9.65
N MET A 62 -7.04 18.89 9.13
CA MET A 62 -5.84 18.84 8.30
C MET A 62 -4.70 18.10 9.00
N GLN A 63 -4.14 17.11 8.32
CA GLN A 63 -2.87 16.47 8.69
C GLN A 63 -1.79 16.87 7.69
N THR A 64 -0.53 16.73 8.07
CA THR A 64 0.62 16.96 7.20
C THR A 64 1.47 15.70 7.13
N ILE A 65 1.72 15.23 5.91
CA ILE A 65 2.73 14.21 5.60
C ILE A 65 3.99 14.94 5.13
N SER A 66 5.09 14.78 5.86
CA SER A 66 6.37 15.38 5.50
C SER A 66 6.87 14.89 4.14
N SER A 67 7.59 15.74 3.42
CA SER A 67 8.27 15.38 2.17
C SER A 67 9.38 14.34 2.36
N GLY A 68 9.76 13.66 1.29
CA GLY A 68 10.94 12.80 1.24
C GLY A 68 10.82 11.49 2.04
N GLY A 69 9.61 10.95 2.16
CA GLY A 69 9.34 9.64 2.75
C GLY A 69 8.47 9.64 4.01
N GLY A 70 7.79 10.75 4.33
CA GLY A 70 6.79 10.76 5.41
C GLY A 70 5.57 9.91 5.04
N ASP A 71 4.83 9.46 6.05
CA ASP A 71 3.60 8.69 5.83
C ASP A 71 2.45 9.07 6.77
N TYR A 72 1.24 8.72 6.35
CA TYR A 72 0.00 8.75 7.12
C TYR A 72 -0.67 7.37 7.02
N SER A 73 -1.40 6.96 8.05
CA SER A 73 -2.21 5.75 8.00
C SER A 73 -3.53 5.93 8.71
N GLU A 74 -4.60 5.41 8.13
CA GLU A 74 -5.88 5.24 8.82
C GLU A 74 -6.46 3.84 8.59
N LYS A 75 -7.18 3.35 9.60
CA LYS A 75 -8.03 2.17 9.46
C LYS A 75 -9.31 2.58 8.74
N TRP A 76 -10.03 1.61 8.17
CA TRP A 76 -11.33 1.88 7.57
C TRP A 76 -12.30 2.48 8.58
N ASN A 77 -12.85 3.64 8.24
CA ASN A 77 -13.89 4.32 9.00
C ASN A 77 -15.23 4.23 8.26
N THR A 78 -16.34 4.46 8.97
CA THR A 78 -17.69 4.48 8.38
C THR A 78 -18.27 5.88 8.51
N ASN A 79 -18.89 6.37 7.43
CA ASN A 79 -19.68 7.59 7.51
C ASN A 79 -21.05 7.28 8.15
N SER A 80 -21.42 8.03 9.20
CA SER A 80 -22.67 7.81 9.94
C SER A 80 -23.94 7.93 9.09
N ASN A 81 -23.88 8.65 7.97
CA ASN A 81 -24.99 8.82 7.04
C ASN A 81 -25.05 7.73 5.94
N GLY A 82 -24.12 6.76 5.96
CA GLY A 82 -24.01 5.70 4.96
C GLY A 82 -23.29 6.09 3.67
N GLY A 83 -22.77 7.31 3.57
CA GLY A 83 -21.94 7.76 2.46
C GLY A 83 -20.51 7.21 2.53
N GLY A 84 -19.71 7.53 1.50
CA GLY A 84 -18.29 7.26 1.48
C GLY A 84 -17.49 8.19 2.38
N ILE A 85 -16.20 7.88 2.48
CA ILE A 85 -15.14 8.72 3.02
C ILE A 85 -14.23 9.09 1.88
N SER A 86 -13.82 10.36 1.83
CA SER A 86 -12.88 10.89 0.84
C SER A 86 -11.66 11.42 1.57
N ILE A 87 -10.51 10.75 1.39
CA ILE A 87 -9.22 11.27 1.86
C ILE A 87 -8.69 12.20 0.77
N LYS A 88 -8.85 13.50 0.98
CA LYS A 88 -8.42 14.54 0.05
C LYS A 88 -6.98 14.92 0.35
N MET A 89 -6.12 15.00 -0.66
CA MET A 89 -4.70 15.31 -0.55
C MET A 89 -4.33 16.50 -1.43
N SER A 90 -3.60 17.47 -0.87
CA SER A 90 -3.15 18.69 -1.55
C SER A 90 -1.67 18.93 -1.28
N THR A 91 -0.99 19.64 -2.17
CA THR A 91 0.39 20.14 -1.93
C THR A 91 0.39 21.56 -1.35
N THR A 92 -0.78 22.05 -0.95
CA THR A 92 -1.01 23.32 -0.27
C THR A 92 -1.97 23.12 0.91
N GLU A 93 -2.06 24.08 1.83
CA GLU A 93 -3.00 24.05 2.97
C GLU A 93 -4.46 24.39 2.55
N SER A 94 -4.84 24.01 1.33
CA SER A 94 -6.12 24.29 0.68
C SER A 94 -6.63 23.06 -0.07
N GLU A 95 -7.95 22.83 -0.02
CA GLU A 95 -8.64 21.77 -0.77
C GLU A 95 -9.01 22.18 -2.22
N SER A 96 -8.45 23.26 -2.75
CA SER A 96 -8.78 23.78 -4.08
C SER A 96 -8.28 22.93 -5.26
N SER A 97 -7.32 22.04 -5.03
CA SER A 97 -6.78 21.09 -6.01
C SER A 97 -6.36 19.84 -5.25
N VAL A 98 -7.16 18.77 -5.35
CA VAL A 98 -7.00 17.59 -4.51
C VAL A 98 -7.00 16.28 -5.30
N LEU A 99 -6.04 15.42 -4.97
CA LEU A 99 -6.11 14.00 -5.29
C LEU A 99 -6.92 13.31 -4.19
N GLN A 100 -7.81 12.39 -4.55
CA GLN A 100 -8.74 11.79 -3.61
C GLN A 100 -8.57 10.27 -3.63
N PHE A 101 -8.41 9.67 -2.45
CA PHE A 101 -8.64 8.24 -2.23
C PHE A 101 -10.01 8.11 -1.56
N GLU A 102 -10.97 7.56 -2.27
CA GLU A 102 -12.35 7.47 -1.81
C GLU A 102 -12.69 6.02 -1.48
N TYR A 103 -13.45 5.80 -0.40
CA TYR A 103 -13.87 4.46 -0.03
C TYR A 103 -15.21 4.42 0.71
N THR A 104 -15.91 3.29 0.57
CA THR A 104 -17.16 2.98 1.27
C THR A 104 -17.16 1.53 1.72
N GLN A 105 -17.53 1.29 2.98
CA GLN A 105 -17.68 -0.07 3.51
C GLN A 105 -19.11 -0.58 3.27
N ASP A 106 -19.24 -1.82 2.81
CA ASP A 106 -20.52 -2.53 2.74
C ASP A 106 -20.32 -4.00 3.11
N GLY A 107 -20.75 -4.38 4.31
CA GLY A 107 -20.52 -5.72 4.85
C GLY A 107 -19.04 -6.06 4.95
N SER A 108 -18.60 -7.09 4.23
CA SER A 108 -17.20 -7.54 4.17
C SER A 108 -16.42 -6.97 2.97
N THR A 109 -17.00 -5.99 2.26
CA THR A 109 -16.43 -5.41 1.04
C THR A 109 -16.05 -3.96 1.29
N ILE A 110 -14.88 -3.57 0.81
CA ILE A 110 -14.50 -2.17 0.62
C ILE A 110 -14.67 -1.82 -0.85
N TYR A 111 -15.49 -0.83 -1.15
CA TYR A 111 -15.52 -0.18 -2.46
C TYR A 111 -14.61 1.04 -2.41
N TRP A 112 -13.79 1.26 -3.43
CA TRP A 112 -12.81 2.34 -3.41
C TRP A 112 -12.40 2.80 -4.80
N ASP A 113 -11.85 4.00 -4.88
CA ASP A 113 -11.26 4.54 -6.10
C ASP A 113 -10.23 5.63 -5.82
N MET A 114 -9.42 5.91 -6.85
CA MET A 114 -8.66 7.16 -6.94
C MET A 114 -9.45 8.14 -7.81
N SER A 115 -9.54 9.38 -7.38
CA SER A 115 -10.22 10.44 -8.12
C SER A 115 -9.32 11.66 -8.29
N SER A 116 -9.23 12.10 -9.55
CA SER A 116 -8.53 13.31 -10.01
C SER A 116 -9.51 14.36 -10.55
N ILE A 117 -10.82 14.21 -10.30
CA ILE A 117 -11.87 15.13 -10.78
C ILE A 117 -11.60 16.57 -10.31
N ASP A 118 -11.18 16.73 -9.05
CA ASP A 118 -10.88 18.02 -8.42
C ASP A 118 -9.37 18.33 -8.42
N LEU A 119 -8.58 17.60 -9.21
CA LEU A 119 -7.13 17.76 -9.27
C LEU A 119 -6.74 18.63 -10.46
N ASP A 120 -5.93 19.66 -10.21
CA ASP A 120 -5.34 20.43 -11.31
C ASP A 120 -4.40 19.53 -12.14
N SER A 121 -4.60 19.53 -13.46
CA SER A 121 -3.76 18.82 -14.44
C SER A 121 -2.26 19.16 -14.38
N THR A 122 -1.89 20.27 -13.74
CA THR A 122 -0.51 20.75 -13.56
C THR A 122 0.00 20.59 -12.12
N SER A 123 -0.76 19.89 -11.26
CA SER A 123 -0.38 19.61 -9.87
C SER A 123 0.89 18.75 -9.76
N ASP A 124 1.53 18.80 -8.60
CA ASP A 124 2.74 18.01 -8.36
C ASP A 124 2.45 16.51 -8.26
N PHE A 125 1.23 16.12 -7.90
CA PHE A 125 0.76 14.73 -7.96
C PHE A 125 0.77 14.21 -9.41
N VAL A 126 0.27 14.99 -10.38
CA VAL A 126 0.33 14.61 -11.79
C VAL A 126 1.78 14.55 -12.26
N LYS A 127 2.60 15.56 -11.94
CA LYS A 127 4.02 15.58 -12.35
C LYS A 127 4.80 14.38 -11.82
N SER A 128 4.52 13.94 -10.60
CA SER A 128 5.26 12.87 -9.92
C SER A 128 4.67 11.48 -10.19
N GLY A 129 3.38 11.39 -10.46
CA GLY A 129 2.64 10.14 -10.54
C GLY A 129 2.28 9.59 -9.15
N PHE A 130 1.49 8.52 -9.15
CA PHE A 130 1.09 7.84 -7.93
C PHE A 130 0.65 6.39 -8.22
N THR A 131 0.71 5.55 -7.19
CA THR A 131 0.27 4.15 -7.27
C THR A 131 -0.51 3.75 -6.04
N VAL A 132 -1.50 2.87 -6.18
CA VAL A 132 -2.15 2.17 -5.08
C VAL A 132 -1.89 0.68 -5.20
N GLN A 133 -1.27 0.10 -4.18
CA GLN A 133 -1.02 -1.34 -4.09
C GLN A 133 -1.81 -1.95 -2.93
N PRO A 134 -2.86 -2.75 -3.22
CA PRO A 134 -3.50 -3.57 -2.21
C PRO A 134 -2.55 -4.70 -1.75
N SER A 135 -2.69 -5.07 -0.48
CA SER A 135 -2.02 -6.23 0.14
C SER A 135 -2.57 -7.56 -0.35
N ASP A 136 -3.83 -7.59 -0.80
CA ASP A 136 -4.44 -8.71 -1.49
C ASP A 136 -4.22 -8.56 -2.99
N SER A 137 -3.41 -9.44 -3.58
CA SER A 137 -3.08 -9.41 -5.01
C SER A 137 -4.27 -9.71 -5.93
N SER A 138 -5.40 -10.19 -5.39
CA SER A 138 -6.64 -10.36 -6.18
C SER A 138 -7.38 -9.04 -6.41
N CYS A 139 -7.04 -7.99 -5.66
CA CYS A 139 -7.64 -6.68 -5.80
C CYS A 139 -6.89 -5.82 -6.83
N THR A 140 -7.63 -4.94 -7.52
CA THR A 140 -7.06 -4.03 -8.52
C THR A 140 -5.99 -3.13 -7.92
N SER A 141 -4.86 -2.96 -8.58
CA SER A 141 -3.90 -1.89 -8.29
C SER A 141 -4.17 -0.68 -9.19
N VAL A 142 -3.78 0.51 -8.75
CA VAL A 142 -3.76 1.73 -9.58
C VAL A 142 -2.32 2.15 -9.83
N SER A 143 -1.99 2.56 -11.05
CA SER A 143 -0.68 3.09 -11.43
C SER A 143 -0.82 4.23 -12.44
N CYS A 144 -0.72 5.46 -11.96
CA CYS A 144 -0.72 6.66 -12.77
C CYS A 144 0.70 7.18 -12.97
N ALA A 145 1.16 7.20 -14.22
CA ALA A 145 2.52 7.61 -14.56
C ALA A 145 2.75 9.11 -14.32
N ALA A 146 3.99 9.47 -14.02
CA ALA A 146 4.44 10.85 -13.99
C ALA A 146 4.09 11.58 -15.29
N GLY A 147 3.39 12.71 -15.17
CA GLY A 147 2.89 13.55 -16.26
C GLY A 147 1.55 13.11 -16.85
N ASP A 148 0.93 12.02 -16.40
CA ASP A 148 -0.35 11.56 -16.93
C ASP A 148 -1.54 12.26 -16.27
N ALA A 149 -1.86 13.45 -16.80
CA ALA A 149 -3.02 14.24 -16.35
C ALA A 149 -4.39 13.60 -16.67
N ASN A 150 -4.44 12.51 -17.45
CA ASN A 150 -5.69 11.83 -17.82
C ASN A 150 -5.61 10.34 -17.49
N CYS A 151 -4.98 10.00 -16.35
CA CYS A 151 -4.79 8.64 -15.93
C CYS A 151 -6.12 7.88 -15.87
N LYS A 152 -6.25 6.85 -16.71
CA LYS A 152 -7.50 6.09 -16.87
C LYS A 152 -7.88 5.25 -15.66
N GLU A 153 -6.91 4.98 -14.79
CA GLU A 153 -7.10 4.20 -13.56
C GLU A 153 -7.61 5.05 -12.39
N ALA A 154 -7.76 6.37 -12.59
CA ALA A 154 -8.42 7.28 -11.67
C ALA A 154 -9.64 7.92 -12.34
N TYR A 155 -10.65 8.26 -11.57
CA TYR A 155 -11.77 9.09 -12.05
C TYR A 155 -11.26 10.43 -12.57
N GLN A 156 -11.64 10.76 -13.81
CA GLN A 156 -11.36 12.05 -14.44
C GLN A 156 -12.63 12.90 -14.56
N LYS A 157 -13.80 12.24 -14.55
CA LYS A 157 -15.12 12.89 -14.65
C LYS A 157 -16.13 12.23 -13.70
N PRO A 158 -17.18 12.95 -13.29
CA PRO A 158 -18.21 12.41 -12.39
C PRO A 158 -18.94 11.15 -12.88
N ASP A 159 -19.00 10.92 -14.18
CA ASP A 159 -19.70 9.80 -14.81
C ASP A 159 -18.77 8.65 -15.26
N ASP A 160 -17.48 8.71 -14.90
CA ASP A 160 -16.57 7.58 -15.13
C ASP A 160 -16.98 6.35 -14.30
N VAL A 161 -16.45 5.18 -14.66
CA VAL A 161 -16.71 3.93 -13.92
C VAL A 161 -15.37 3.29 -13.58
N ASN A 162 -14.80 3.73 -12.47
CA ASN A 162 -13.49 3.29 -11.96
C ASN A 162 -13.55 2.82 -10.49
N THR A 163 -14.76 2.64 -9.93
CA THR A 163 -14.92 2.04 -8.61
C THR A 163 -14.43 0.59 -8.62
N ASN A 164 -13.49 0.31 -7.74
CA ASN A 164 -12.96 -1.01 -7.46
C ASN A 164 -13.62 -1.60 -6.22
N SER A 165 -13.41 -2.90 -6.01
CA SER A 165 -13.82 -3.56 -4.77
C SER A 165 -12.73 -4.52 -4.30
N CYS A 166 -12.69 -4.72 -2.98
CA CYS A 166 -11.75 -5.63 -2.33
C CYS A 166 -12.37 -6.16 -1.03
N SER A 167 -11.73 -7.14 -0.40
CA SER A 167 -12.07 -7.54 0.96
C SER A 167 -11.82 -6.37 1.93
N LEU A 168 -12.69 -6.20 2.92
CA LEU A 168 -12.51 -5.22 3.99
C LEU A 168 -11.24 -5.47 4.81
N ASP A 169 -10.72 -6.70 4.82
CA ASP A 169 -9.47 -7.05 5.50
C ASP A 169 -8.22 -6.58 4.75
N ALA A 170 -8.34 -6.16 3.49
CA ALA A 170 -7.20 -5.71 2.71
C ALA A 170 -6.67 -4.36 3.21
N GLY A 171 -5.36 -4.28 3.41
CA GLY A 171 -4.61 -3.03 3.52
C GLY A 171 -4.20 -2.51 2.15
N PHE A 172 -4.08 -1.19 2.02
CA PHE A 172 -3.69 -0.49 0.80
C PHE A 172 -2.48 0.41 1.07
N THR A 173 -1.54 0.47 0.14
CA THR A 173 -0.44 1.44 0.16
C THR A 173 -0.59 2.37 -1.04
N LEU A 174 -0.96 3.62 -0.79
CA LEU A 174 -0.90 4.72 -1.75
C LEU A 174 0.50 5.34 -1.67
N THR A 175 1.22 5.34 -2.77
CA THR A 175 2.54 5.97 -2.89
C THR A 175 2.45 7.15 -3.84
N LEU A 176 2.97 8.30 -3.41
CA LEU A 176 2.99 9.57 -4.14
C LEU A 176 4.43 9.90 -4.55
N GLY A 177 4.67 10.13 -5.84
CA GLY A 177 6.03 10.21 -6.41
C GLY A 177 6.80 8.90 -6.29
#